data_AF-A0A372DW74-F1
#
_entry.id   AF-A0A372DW74-F1
#
_cell.length_a   1.000
_cell.length_b   1.000
_cell.length_c   1.000
_cell.angle_alpha   90.00
_cell.angle_beta   90.00
_cell.angle_gamma   90.00
#
_symmetry.space_group_name_H-M   'P 1'
#
loop_
_entity.id
_entity.type
_entity.pdbx_description
1 polymer ?
#
loop_
_entity_poly.entity_id
_entity_poly.type
_entity_poly.pdbx_seq_one_letter_code
_entity_poly.pdbx_strand_id
1 'polypeptide(L)'
;MRIRYVFLLVAAGAVRLSQGQSLPAVYLDDQSRPTVPDSATHYRVVERRNELLGTHAMREFSLLGELLLKGTLSSIDPPVRNGPLTWYHPEGSRAAQVHYRDDEANGLYVGWYEDGRVSQRGDYVQGQRAGRWLSVHRNGQKRSEGYYNAGRPVGEWRYYYDTGELSAIEMPDRQGRPLALAFFNKDGSPYMQPVQVRKLPRFPGGEAALLSFVAQNTTYPREVRRKGIVGNVLVSYTVGEDGRVGQVRIAQGLAAEADREALRVVAALPRFEPGREYNLPTAMTFTIPIYFGPGFSLASGLKPPQTPPSEARAAAPEATD
;
A
#
# COMPACT_ATOMS: atom_id res chain seq x y z
N MET A 1 -46.01 1.61 14.21
CA MET A 1 -44.87 0.93 14.86
C MET A 1 -43.75 1.96 15.02
N ARG A 2 -43.58 2.50 16.24
CA ARG A 2 -42.69 3.64 16.53
C ARG A 2 -41.44 3.11 17.26
N ILE A 3 -40.27 3.28 16.67
CA ILE A 3 -38.99 2.99 17.32
C ILE A 3 -38.50 4.30 17.96
N ARG A 4 -38.34 4.29 19.28
CA ARG A 4 -37.84 5.41 20.08
C ARG A 4 -36.34 5.21 20.31
N TYR A 5 -35.52 6.16 19.86
CA TYR A 5 -34.14 6.29 20.30
C TYR A 5 -34.08 7.19 21.53
N VAL A 6 -33.47 6.71 22.61
CA VAL A 6 -33.21 7.48 23.83
C VAL A 6 -31.81 8.08 23.70
N PHE A 7 -31.73 9.41 23.62
CA PHE A 7 -30.48 10.17 23.72
C PHE A 7 -30.28 10.61 25.17
N LEU A 8 -29.10 10.32 25.73
CA LEU A 8 -28.70 10.76 27.06
C LEU A 8 -27.84 12.02 26.89
N LEU A 9 -28.36 13.15 27.37
CA LEU A 9 -27.72 14.47 27.35
C LEU A 9 -27.02 14.70 28.68
N VAL A 10 -25.71 14.94 28.66
CA VAL A 10 -24.98 15.56 29.76
C VAL A 10 -24.35 16.84 29.23
N ALA A 11 -24.78 17.97 29.80
CA ALA A 11 -24.29 19.30 29.48
C ALA A 11 -23.30 19.78 30.56
N ALA A 12 -22.14 20.30 30.14
CA ALA A 12 -21.34 21.21 30.95
C ALA A 12 -20.41 22.08 30.07
N GLY A 13 -20.55 23.40 30.21
CA GLY A 13 -19.43 24.37 30.23
C GLY A 13 -18.77 24.78 28.92
N ALA A 14 -18.97 26.04 28.52
CA ALA A 14 -18.41 26.63 27.30
C ALA A 14 -16.93 27.06 27.43
N VAL A 15 -16.14 26.72 26.41
CA VAL A 15 -15.02 27.53 25.90
C VAL A 15 -15.16 27.60 24.39
N ARG A 16 -15.43 28.78 23.84
CA ARG A 16 -15.53 29.01 22.39
C ARG A 16 -14.16 29.32 21.81
N LEU A 17 -13.50 28.29 21.29
CA LEU A 17 -12.57 28.41 20.18
C LEU A 17 -13.35 27.97 18.94
N SER A 18 -13.64 28.89 18.01
CA SER A 18 -14.27 28.54 16.73
C SER A 18 -13.24 27.90 15.80
N GLN A 19 -12.88 26.65 16.10
CA GLN A 19 -12.29 25.74 15.13
C GLN A 19 -13.43 24.93 14.53
N GLY A 20 -13.48 24.83 13.20
CA GLY A 20 -14.55 24.17 12.47
C GLY A 20 -14.85 22.80 13.08
N GLN A 21 -16.06 22.61 13.59
CA GLN A 21 -16.44 21.34 14.21
C GLN A 21 -16.48 20.26 13.13
N SER A 22 -15.63 19.24 13.25
CA SER A 22 -15.65 18.04 12.41
C SER A 22 -16.99 17.32 12.51
N LEU A 23 -17.43 16.70 11.42
CA LEU A 23 -18.52 15.73 11.44
C LEU A 23 -18.08 14.46 12.21
N PRO A 24 -19.02 13.63 12.68
CA PRO A 24 -18.69 12.33 13.27
C PRO A 24 -17.79 11.51 12.34
N ALA A 25 -16.85 10.79 12.92
CA ALA A 25 -15.98 9.91 12.15
C ALA A 25 -16.77 8.78 11.50
N VAL A 26 -16.38 8.39 10.29
CA VAL A 26 -16.94 7.25 9.56
C VAL A 26 -15.90 6.15 9.54
N TYR A 27 -16.23 4.97 10.09
CA TYR A 27 -15.36 3.80 10.07
C TYR A 27 -15.45 3.10 8.71
N LEU A 28 -14.30 2.66 8.19
CA LEU A 28 -14.16 2.15 6.82
C LEU A 28 -13.45 0.80 6.80
N ASP A 29 -13.89 -0.11 5.92
CA ASP A 29 -13.23 -1.39 5.66
C ASP A 29 -11.98 -1.22 4.75
N ASP A 30 -11.30 -2.31 4.39
CA ASP A 30 -10.13 -2.31 3.50
C ASP A 30 -10.43 -1.82 2.06
N GLN A 31 -11.71 -1.74 1.69
CA GLN A 31 -12.20 -1.24 0.41
C GLN A 31 -12.74 0.19 0.52
N SER A 32 -12.50 0.87 1.64
CA SER A 32 -12.98 2.22 1.93
C SER A 32 -14.52 2.34 1.92
N ARG A 33 -15.24 1.27 2.26
CA ARG A 33 -16.70 1.28 2.41
C ARG A 33 -17.08 1.48 3.89
N PRO A 34 -18.16 2.22 4.19
CA PRO A 34 -18.65 2.38 5.56
C PRO A 34 -18.90 1.02 6.23
N THR A 35 -18.41 0.87 7.46
CA THR A 35 -18.53 -0.36 8.25
C THR A 35 -18.64 -0.05 9.75
N VAL A 36 -18.82 -1.10 10.55
CA VAL A 36 -18.81 -1.00 12.02
C VAL A 36 -17.38 -0.98 12.56
N PRO A 37 -17.12 -0.37 13.74
CA PRO A 37 -15.76 -0.24 14.29
C PRO A 37 -14.96 -1.56 14.35
N ASP A 38 -15.61 -2.67 14.72
CA ASP A 38 -14.96 -3.98 14.86
C ASP A 38 -14.47 -4.57 13.53
N SER A 39 -15.00 -4.11 12.41
CA SER A 39 -14.62 -4.53 11.05
C SER A 39 -13.88 -3.44 10.28
N ALA A 40 -13.54 -2.34 10.95
CA ALA A 40 -12.87 -1.20 10.34
C ALA A 40 -11.36 -1.46 10.22
N THR A 41 -10.76 -0.92 9.17
CA THR A 41 -9.30 -0.85 9.01
C THR A 41 -8.77 0.56 9.26
N HIS A 42 -9.62 1.57 9.08
CA HIS A 42 -9.31 2.98 9.27
C HIS A 42 -10.61 3.77 9.54
N TYR A 43 -10.48 5.06 9.86
CA TYR A 43 -11.61 5.96 9.98
C TYR A 43 -11.36 7.28 9.25
N ARG A 44 -12.43 7.88 8.74
CA ARG A 44 -12.44 9.16 8.04
C ARG A 44 -13.07 10.22 8.91
N VAL A 45 -12.43 11.39 8.96
CA VAL A 45 -12.95 12.61 9.57
C VAL A 45 -13.12 13.64 8.46
N VAL A 46 -14.34 14.20 8.36
CA VAL A 46 -14.67 15.23 7.37
C VAL A 46 -15.05 16.51 8.10
N GLU A 47 -14.45 17.62 7.70
CA GLU A 47 -14.80 18.93 8.20
C GLU A 47 -16.11 19.42 7.57
N ARG A 48 -16.78 20.36 8.24
CA ARG A 48 -17.91 21.08 7.62
C ARG A 48 -17.47 21.76 6.32
N ARG A 49 -18.43 21.96 5.43
CA ARG A 49 -18.19 22.60 4.13
C ARG A 49 -17.55 23.97 4.33
N ASN A 50 -16.48 24.22 3.61
CA ASN A 50 -15.92 25.55 3.47
C ASN A 50 -16.75 26.29 2.39
N GLU A 51 -17.55 27.27 2.80
CA GLU A 51 -18.45 27.98 1.88
C GLU A 51 -17.72 28.79 0.80
N LEU A 52 -16.49 29.24 1.07
CA LEU A 52 -15.69 29.98 0.08
C LEU A 52 -15.16 29.05 -1.02
N LEU A 53 -14.70 27.85 -0.63
CA LEU A 53 -14.10 26.88 -1.56
C LEU A 53 -15.12 25.89 -2.12
N GLY A 54 -16.32 25.84 -1.55
CA GLY A 54 -17.36 24.89 -1.91
C GLY A 54 -17.05 23.42 -1.60
N THR A 55 -16.02 23.14 -0.80
CA THR A 55 -15.47 21.80 -0.54
C THR A 55 -15.38 21.49 0.95
N HIS A 56 -15.20 20.21 1.28
CA HIS A 56 -14.96 19.70 2.62
C HIS A 56 -13.52 19.21 2.73
N ALA A 57 -12.80 19.60 3.78
CA ALA A 57 -11.52 18.96 4.10
C ALA A 57 -11.78 17.57 4.67
N MET A 58 -10.99 16.59 4.23
CA MET A 58 -11.10 15.19 4.65
C MET A 58 -9.74 14.69 5.12
N ARG A 59 -9.73 13.92 6.21
CA ARG A 59 -8.56 13.17 6.68
C ARG A 59 -8.95 11.74 7.01
N GLU A 60 -8.05 10.80 6.74
CA GLU A 60 -8.20 9.41 7.17
C GLU A 60 -7.05 9.02 8.06
N PHE A 61 -7.36 8.20 9.05
CA PHE A 61 -6.44 7.77 10.08
C PHE A 61 -6.53 6.25 10.29
N SER A 62 -5.40 5.63 10.65
CA SER A 62 -5.41 4.25 11.14
C SER A 62 -6.22 4.18 12.45
N LEU A 63 -6.63 2.99 12.87
CA LEU A 63 -7.32 2.81 14.16
C LEU A 63 -6.47 3.25 15.37
N LEU A 64 -5.16 3.37 15.20
CA LEU A 64 -4.22 3.87 16.20
C LEU A 64 -4.04 5.40 16.16
N GLY A 65 -4.70 6.09 15.21
CA GLY A 65 -4.67 7.55 15.08
C GLY A 65 -3.54 8.09 14.20
N GLU A 66 -2.81 7.25 13.48
CA GLU A 66 -1.78 7.69 12.52
C GLU A 66 -2.46 8.26 11.28
N LEU A 67 -1.98 9.40 10.78
CA LEU A 67 -2.53 10.03 9.58
C LEU A 67 -2.16 9.20 8.34
N LEU A 68 -3.17 8.73 7.61
CA LEU A 68 -2.99 7.96 6.37
C LEU A 68 -3.13 8.86 5.14
N LEU A 69 -4.11 9.76 5.16
CA LEU A 69 -4.51 10.51 3.98
C LEU A 69 -5.12 11.87 4.35
N LYS A 70 -4.88 12.87 3.50
CA LYS A 70 -5.56 14.16 3.49
C LYS A 70 -6.08 14.49 2.10
N GLY A 71 -7.28 15.04 2.03
CA GLY A 71 -7.89 15.42 0.76
C GLY A 71 -8.99 16.45 0.90
N THR A 72 -9.64 16.70 -0.22
CA THR A 72 -10.78 17.61 -0.34
C THR A 72 -11.90 16.90 -1.09
N LEU A 73 -13.13 17.13 -0.65
CA LEU A 73 -14.35 16.55 -1.23
C LEU A 73 -15.30 17.66 -1.69
N SER A 74 -15.88 17.53 -2.88
CA SER A 74 -16.98 18.39 -3.34
C SER A 74 -18.35 17.91 -2.87
N SER A 75 -18.48 16.61 -2.60
CA SER A 75 -19.65 15.95 -1.99
C SER A 75 -19.18 14.92 -0.96
N ILE A 76 -19.95 14.72 0.11
CA ILE A 76 -19.66 13.73 1.17
C ILE A 76 -20.48 12.44 1.02
N ASP A 77 -21.63 12.48 0.34
CA ASP A 77 -22.52 11.34 0.12
C ASP A 77 -23.18 11.42 -1.29
N PRO A 78 -22.70 10.65 -2.28
CA PRO A 78 -21.47 9.88 -2.21
C PRO A 78 -20.24 10.80 -2.08
N PRO A 79 -19.12 10.31 -1.52
CA PRO A 79 -17.88 11.07 -1.46
C PRO A 79 -17.34 11.31 -2.87
N VAL A 80 -17.08 12.57 -3.22
CA VAL A 80 -16.51 12.97 -4.51
C VAL A 80 -15.23 13.76 -4.27
N ARG A 81 -14.07 13.19 -4.61
CA ARG A 81 -12.76 13.85 -4.43
C ARG A 81 -12.57 14.98 -5.43
N ASN A 82 -12.13 16.14 -4.96
CA ASN A 82 -11.85 17.28 -5.83
C ASN A 82 -10.76 18.15 -5.21
N GLY A 83 -9.62 18.27 -5.91
CA GLY A 83 -8.40 18.90 -5.40
C GLY A 83 -7.29 17.88 -5.09
N PRO A 84 -6.24 18.30 -4.36
CA PRO A 84 -5.13 17.42 -4.02
C PRO A 84 -5.55 16.35 -3.00
N LEU A 85 -5.22 15.10 -3.30
CA LEU A 85 -5.27 13.97 -2.37
C LEU A 85 -3.85 13.54 -2.05
N THR A 86 -3.50 13.51 -0.77
CA THR A 86 -2.14 13.23 -0.28
C THR A 86 -2.17 12.05 0.66
N TRP A 87 -1.34 11.05 0.40
CA TRP A 87 -1.07 9.92 1.28
C TRP A 87 0.20 10.17 2.09
N TYR A 88 0.26 9.56 3.26
CA TYR A 88 1.36 9.69 4.20
C TYR A 88 1.99 8.34 4.50
N HIS A 89 3.32 8.33 4.67
CA HIS A 89 4.04 7.20 5.23
C HIS A 89 3.73 7.09 6.73
N PRO A 90 3.94 5.92 7.36
CA PRO A 90 3.65 5.71 8.78
C PRO A 90 4.31 6.73 9.71
N GLU A 91 5.53 7.17 9.39
CA GLU A 91 6.25 8.19 10.17
C GLU A 91 5.71 9.63 9.97
N GLY A 92 4.70 9.81 9.13
CA GLY A 92 4.00 11.08 8.90
C GLY A 92 4.60 11.94 7.77
N SER A 93 5.64 11.47 7.09
CA SER A 93 6.16 12.10 5.87
C SER A 93 5.19 11.87 4.69
N ARG A 94 5.26 12.69 3.63
CA ARG A 94 4.39 12.49 2.46
C ARG A 94 4.81 11.24 1.70
N ALA A 95 3.86 10.39 1.32
CA ALA A 95 4.10 9.21 0.49
C ALA A 95 3.78 9.45 -0.98
N ALA A 96 2.62 10.06 -1.26
CA ALA A 96 2.19 10.38 -2.61
C ALA A 96 1.18 11.51 -2.61
N GLN A 97 1.02 12.17 -3.75
CA GLN A 97 -0.03 13.14 -3.99
C GLN A 97 -0.49 13.04 -5.44
N VAL A 98 -1.80 13.18 -5.65
CA VAL A 98 -2.40 13.34 -6.97
C VAL A 98 -3.52 14.37 -6.90
N HIS A 99 -3.78 15.05 -8.01
CA HIS A 99 -4.91 15.95 -8.15
C HIS A 99 -6.12 15.21 -8.67
N TYR A 100 -7.27 15.42 -8.05
CA TYR A 100 -8.56 14.91 -8.49
C TYR A 100 -9.45 16.03 -9.02
N ARG A 101 -10.28 15.71 -10.01
CA ARG A 101 -11.40 16.52 -10.44
C ARG A 101 -12.60 15.59 -10.54
N ASP A 102 -13.61 15.83 -9.71
CA ASP A 102 -14.86 15.07 -9.69
C ASP A 102 -14.65 13.54 -9.61
N ASP A 103 -13.86 13.14 -8.62
CA ASP A 103 -13.46 11.77 -8.31
C ASP A 103 -12.52 11.10 -9.33
N GLU A 104 -12.11 11.83 -10.36
CA GLU A 104 -11.21 11.36 -11.40
C GLU A 104 -9.81 11.97 -11.26
N ALA A 105 -8.76 11.15 -11.27
CA ALA A 105 -7.38 11.65 -11.18
C ALA A 105 -7.04 12.48 -12.43
N ASN A 106 -6.65 13.73 -12.24
CA ASN A 106 -6.39 14.66 -13.34
C ASN A 106 -5.36 15.71 -12.91
N GLY A 107 -4.13 15.56 -13.38
CA GLY A 107 -2.99 16.42 -13.10
C GLY A 107 -1.78 15.65 -12.58
N LEU A 108 -0.84 16.39 -12.00
CA LEU A 108 0.44 15.86 -11.55
C LEU A 108 0.26 14.86 -10.41
N TYR A 109 0.90 13.71 -10.57
CA TYR A 109 1.21 12.75 -9.54
C TYR A 109 2.67 12.90 -9.10
N VAL A 110 2.90 12.91 -7.79
CA VAL A 110 4.25 12.88 -7.20
C VAL A 110 4.26 11.84 -6.09
N GLY A 111 5.22 10.92 -6.14
CA GLY A 111 5.56 10.01 -5.07
C GLY A 111 6.83 10.46 -4.37
N TRP A 112 6.95 10.15 -3.08
CA TRP A 112 8.12 10.45 -2.26
C TRP A 112 8.59 9.23 -1.48
N TYR A 113 9.89 9.20 -1.23
CA TYR A 113 10.49 8.36 -0.19
C TYR A 113 10.18 8.90 1.20
N GLU A 114 10.40 8.07 2.21
CA GLU A 114 10.23 8.38 3.64
C GLU A 114 11.06 9.60 4.09
N ASP A 115 12.20 9.84 3.43
CA ASP A 115 13.05 11.00 3.66
C ASP A 115 12.59 12.29 2.94
N GLY A 116 11.46 12.23 2.23
CA GLY A 116 10.87 13.36 1.53
C GLY A 116 11.44 13.65 0.15
N ARG A 117 12.42 12.88 -0.36
CA ARG A 117 12.88 13.00 -1.74
C ARG A 117 11.84 12.42 -2.71
N VAL A 118 11.65 13.06 -3.86
CA VAL A 118 10.74 12.56 -4.89
C VAL A 118 11.24 11.19 -5.36
N SER A 119 10.37 10.18 -5.31
CA SER A 119 10.65 8.82 -5.81
C SER A 119 10.05 8.60 -7.20
N GLN A 120 8.97 9.30 -7.53
CA GLN A 120 8.26 9.15 -8.79
C GLN A 120 7.49 10.41 -9.16
N ARG A 121 7.33 10.65 -10.46
CA ARG A 121 6.44 11.68 -10.98
C ARG A 121 5.87 11.32 -12.35
N GLY A 122 4.71 11.86 -12.66
CA GLY A 122 4.06 11.77 -13.96
C GLY A 122 2.69 12.42 -13.91
N ASP A 123 1.96 12.39 -15.02
CA ASP A 123 0.65 13.03 -15.11
C ASP A 123 -0.46 11.99 -15.22
N TYR A 124 -1.62 12.35 -14.67
CA TYR A 124 -2.90 11.71 -14.95
C TYR A 124 -3.77 12.63 -15.79
N VAL A 125 -4.46 12.06 -16.77
CA VAL A 125 -5.51 12.71 -17.54
C VAL A 125 -6.69 11.76 -17.53
N GLN A 126 -7.84 12.23 -17.04
CA GLN A 126 -9.07 11.42 -16.98
C GLN A 126 -8.85 10.02 -16.36
N GLY A 127 -8.29 10.01 -15.16
CA GLY A 127 -8.04 8.79 -14.39
C GLY A 127 -6.89 7.93 -14.91
N GLN A 128 -6.32 8.27 -16.06
CA GLN A 128 -5.33 7.44 -16.75
C GLN A 128 -3.95 8.11 -16.76
N ARG A 129 -2.88 7.31 -16.65
CA ARG A 129 -1.51 7.81 -16.79
C ARG A 129 -1.32 8.40 -18.19
N ALA A 130 -0.67 9.55 -18.26
CA ALA A 130 -0.37 10.24 -19.51
C ALA A 130 1.02 10.89 -19.44
N GLY A 131 1.59 11.11 -20.63
CA GLY A 131 2.85 11.83 -20.77
C GLY A 131 4.04 11.07 -20.20
N ARG A 132 5.08 11.81 -19.82
CA ARG A 132 6.33 11.24 -19.33
C ARG A 132 6.17 10.79 -17.88
N TRP A 133 6.61 9.57 -17.62
CA TRP A 133 6.74 9.03 -16.27
C TRP A 133 8.20 8.79 -15.94
N LEU A 134 8.58 9.15 -14.71
CA LEU A 134 9.93 9.02 -14.20
C LEU A 134 9.85 8.47 -12.78
N SER A 135 10.64 7.43 -12.50
CA SER A 135 11.01 7.07 -11.14
C SER A 135 12.51 7.23 -10.94
N VAL A 136 12.90 7.45 -9.70
CA VAL A 136 14.29 7.57 -9.28
C VAL A 136 14.59 6.55 -8.20
N HIS A 137 15.87 6.27 -7.98
CA HIS A 137 16.40 5.49 -6.87
C HIS A 137 16.57 6.37 -5.63
N ARG A 138 16.77 5.74 -4.46
CA ARG A 138 17.10 6.45 -3.21
C ARG A 138 18.43 7.20 -3.25
N ASN A 139 19.27 7.03 -4.26
CA ASN A 139 20.47 7.85 -4.44
C ASN A 139 20.23 9.05 -5.39
N GLY A 140 19.00 9.22 -5.89
CA GLY A 140 18.61 10.30 -6.81
C GLY A 140 18.84 10.00 -8.29
N GLN A 141 19.49 8.88 -8.63
CA GLN A 141 19.65 8.48 -10.03
C GLN A 141 18.33 7.97 -10.60
N LYS A 142 18.17 8.02 -11.93
CA LYS A 142 16.96 7.49 -12.57
C LYS A 142 16.84 6.01 -12.27
N ARG A 143 15.62 5.53 -12.04
CA ARG A 143 15.27 4.12 -11.89
C ARG A 143 14.50 3.62 -13.10
N SER A 144 13.50 4.37 -13.54
CA SER A 144 12.80 4.10 -14.79
C SER A 144 12.35 5.40 -15.47
N GLU A 145 12.28 5.40 -16.78
CA GLU A 145 11.59 6.45 -17.54
C GLU A 145 10.92 5.92 -18.79
N GLY A 146 9.80 6.56 -19.16
CA GLY A 146 9.05 6.21 -20.36
C GLY A 146 7.84 7.12 -20.53
N TYR A 147 6.95 6.76 -21.46
CA TYR A 147 5.74 7.51 -21.75
C TYR A 147 4.50 6.64 -21.60
N TYR A 148 3.41 7.25 -21.15
CA TYR A 148 2.07 6.68 -21.20
C TYR A 148 1.19 7.49 -22.15
N ASN A 149 0.30 6.79 -22.84
CA ASN A 149 -0.83 7.35 -23.58
C ASN A 149 -2.10 6.60 -23.17
N ALA A 150 -3.09 7.32 -22.65
CA ALA A 150 -4.36 6.73 -22.19
C ALA A 150 -4.16 5.51 -21.26
N GLY A 151 -3.28 5.65 -20.27
CA GLY A 151 -2.96 4.62 -19.29
C GLY A 151 -2.07 3.50 -19.82
N ARG A 152 -1.77 3.46 -21.13
CA ARG A 152 -0.93 2.43 -21.75
C ARG A 152 0.50 2.93 -21.93
N PRO A 153 1.50 2.12 -21.58
CA PRO A 153 2.90 2.43 -21.84
C PRO A 153 3.15 2.43 -23.36
N VAL A 154 3.82 3.47 -23.84
CA VAL A 154 4.13 3.65 -25.26
C VAL A 154 5.58 4.08 -25.44
N GLY A 155 6.14 3.73 -26.60
CA GLY A 155 7.54 4.03 -26.93
C GLY A 155 8.53 3.26 -26.06
N GLU A 156 9.79 3.65 -26.14
CA GLU A 156 10.86 3.01 -25.39
C GLU A 156 10.75 3.31 -23.90
N TRP A 157 10.76 2.26 -23.09
CA TRP A 157 10.89 2.31 -21.64
C TRP A 157 12.31 1.92 -21.26
N ARG A 158 12.96 2.73 -20.41
CA ARG A 158 14.32 2.48 -19.93
C ARG A 158 14.29 2.26 -18.43
N TYR A 159 15.03 1.26 -17.98
CA TYR A 159 15.22 0.91 -16.58
C TYR A 159 16.71 0.93 -16.26
N TYR A 160 17.04 1.40 -15.08
CA TYR A 160 18.41 1.70 -14.68
C TYR A 160 18.73 1.10 -13.34
N TYR A 161 19.94 0.59 -13.17
CA TYR A 161 20.49 0.26 -11.86
C TYR A 161 20.69 1.51 -11.01
N ASP A 162 20.90 1.29 -9.71
CA ASP A 162 21.34 2.32 -8.77
C ASP A 162 22.72 2.91 -9.12
N THR A 163 23.48 2.25 -9.99
CA THR A 163 24.74 2.79 -10.55
C THR A 163 24.51 3.77 -11.69
N GLY A 164 23.30 3.80 -12.28
CA GLY A 164 22.93 4.66 -13.40
C GLY A 164 23.08 3.97 -14.75
N GLU A 165 23.68 2.78 -14.77
CA GLU A 165 23.76 1.93 -15.94
C GLU A 165 22.39 1.35 -16.31
N LEU A 166 22.18 1.10 -17.60
CA LEU A 166 20.96 0.45 -18.07
C LEU A 166 20.85 -0.94 -17.47
N SER A 167 19.65 -1.29 -17.03
CA SER A 167 19.28 -2.63 -16.57
C SER A 167 18.34 -3.31 -17.55
N ALA A 168 17.43 -2.55 -18.15
CA ALA A 168 16.57 -3.05 -19.20
C ALA A 168 16.09 -1.95 -20.15
N ILE A 169 15.76 -2.35 -21.38
CA ILE A 169 14.96 -1.58 -22.32
C ILE A 169 13.74 -2.41 -22.68
N GLU A 170 12.57 -1.80 -22.61
CA GLU A 170 11.31 -2.40 -23.04
C GLU A 170 10.71 -1.58 -24.18
N MET A 171 10.30 -2.28 -25.24
CA MET A 171 9.45 -1.73 -26.30
C MET A 171 8.07 -2.38 -26.19
N PRO A 172 7.03 -1.65 -25.78
CA PRO A 172 5.66 -2.15 -25.78
C PRO A 172 5.10 -2.28 -27.20
N ASP A 173 4.21 -3.24 -27.44
CA ASP A 173 3.38 -3.31 -28.65
C ASP A 173 2.28 -2.23 -28.63
N ARG A 174 1.46 -2.18 -29.70
CA ARG A 174 0.33 -1.22 -29.79
C ARG A 174 -0.72 -1.42 -28.70
N GLN A 175 -0.71 -2.57 -28.03
CA GLN A 175 -1.61 -2.94 -26.95
C GLN A 175 -0.96 -2.65 -25.57
N GLY A 176 0.30 -2.21 -25.52
CA GLY A 176 1.04 -1.91 -24.29
C GLY A 176 1.69 -3.14 -23.64
N ARG A 177 1.68 -4.30 -24.30
CA ARG A 177 2.35 -5.53 -23.83
C ARG A 177 3.84 -5.48 -24.19
N PRO A 178 4.75 -6.07 -23.41
CA PRO A 178 6.16 -6.11 -23.76
C PRO A 178 6.37 -6.83 -25.11
N LEU A 179 6.81 -6.12 -26.16
CA LEU A 179 7.08 -6.68 -27.49
C LEU A 179 8.54 -7.10 -27.62
N ALA A 180 9.46 -6.27 -27.11
CA ALA A 180 10.87 -6.58 -27.03
C ALA A 180 11.44 -6.15 -25.68
N LEU A 181 12.26 -7.01 -25.10
CA LEU A 181 12.95 -6.77 -23.84
C LEU A 181 14.44 -7.04 -24.07
N ALA A 182 15.26 -6.03 -23.82
CA ALA A 182 16.70 -6.20 -23.69
C ALA A 182 17.06 -6.01 -22.21
N PHE A 183 17.89 -6.90 -21.68
CA PHE A 183 18.37 -6.83 -20.31
C PHE A 183 19.89 -6.71 -20.30
N PHE A 184 20.41 -6.02 -19.31
CA PHE A 184 21.82 -5.71 -19.16
C PHE A 184 22.27 -6.05 -17.75
N ASN A 185 23.52 -6.46 -17.60
CA ASN A 185 24.19 -6.60 -16.31
C ASN A 185 24.60 -5.22 -15.77
N LYS A 186 25.01 -5.15 -14.50
CA LYS A 186 25.50 -3.90 -13.88
C LYS A 186 26.75 -3.31 -14.54
N ASP A 187 27.49 -4.11 -15.32
CA ASP A 187 28.65 -3.68 -16.11
C ASP A 187 28.28 -3.23 -17.54
N GLY A 188 26.99 -3.19 -17.88
CA GLY A 188 26.47 -2.82 -19.19
C GLY A 188 26.48 -3.93 -20.24
N SER A 189 27.03 -5.11 -19.94
CA SER A 189 27.01 -6.25 -20.87
C SER A 189 25.58 -6.80 -21.02
N PRO A 190 25.19 -7.32 -22.21
CA PRO A 190 23.90 -7.96 -22.38
C PRO A 190 23.69 -9.14 -21.43
N TYR A 191 22.52 -9.23 -20.82
CA TYR A 191 22.13 -10.36 -19.98
C TYR A 191 21.59 -11.49 -20.86
N MET A 192 22.30 -12.61 -20.89
CA MET A 192 22.06 -13.71 -21.84
C MET A 192 21.26 -14.89 -21.27
N GLN A 193 20.84 -14.84 -20.01
CA GLN A 193 20.07 -15.92 -19.39
C GLN A 193 18.56 -15.71 -19.58
N PRO A 194 17.72 -16.75 -19.43
CA PRO A 194 16.26 -16.61 -19.49
C PRO A 194 15.78 -15.55 -18.51
N VAL A 195 15.04 -14.56 -19.01
CA VAL A 195 14.66 -13.41 -18.18
C VAL A 195 13.26 -13.57 -17.61
N GLN A 196 13.18 -13.46 -16.30
CA GLN A 196 11.91 -13.28 -15.60
C GLN A 196 11.71 -11.79 -15.35
N VAL A 197 10.71 -11.20 -16.01
CA VAL A 197 10.36 -9.77 -15.84
C VAL A 197 10.10 -9.44 -14.38
N ARG A 198 9.50 -10.39 -13.65
CA ARG A 198 9.24 -10.30 -12.22
C ARG A 198 9.65 -11.59 -11.54
N LYS A 199 10.46 -11.48 -10.49
CA LYS A 199 10.83 -12.56 -9.57
C LYS A 199 10.42 -12.16 -8.16
N LEU A 200 9.57 -12.96 -7.52
CA LEU A 200 9.18 -12.72 -6.12
C LEU A 200 10.36 -12.98 -5.17
N PRO A 201 10.42 -12.29 -4.01
CA PRO A 201 11.39 -12.62 -2.99
C PRO A 201 11.19 -14.05 -2.49
N ARG A 202 12.29 -14.73 -2.15
CA ARG A 202 12.25 -16.12 -1.68
C ARG A 202 12.78 -16.22 -0.27
N PHE A 203 11.99 -16.81 0.63
CA PHE A 203 12.45 -17.13 1.98
C PHE A 203 13.59 -18.17 1.91
N PRO A 204 14.61 -18.09 2.78
CA PRO A 204 15.65 -19.12 2.85
C PRO A 204 15.05 -20.51 3.12
N GLY A 205 15.22 -21.45 2.19
CA GLY A 205 14.58 -22.77 2.26
C GLY A 205 13.16 -22.85 1.68
N GLY A 206 12.67 -21.76 1.07
CA GLY A 206 11.37 -21.72 0.39
C GLY A 206 10.18 -21.52 1.33
N GLU A 207 8.98 -21.63 0.77
CA GLU A 207 7.72 -21.34 1.48
C GLU A 207 7.48 -22.30 2.66
N ALA A 208 7.80 -23.59 2.50
CA ALA A 208 7.67 -24.57 3.60
C ALA A 208 8.54 -24.21 4.81
N ALA A 209 9.74 -23.65 4.59
CA ALA A 209 10.61 -23.18 5.66
C ALA A 209 10.08 -21.91 6.32
N LEU A 210 9.44 -21.01 5.56
CA LEU A 210 8.77 -19.83 6.11
C LEU A 210 7.63 -20.25 7.06
N LEU A 211 6.77 -21.15 6.59
CA LEU A 211 5.66 -21.68 7.38
C LEU A 211 6.17 -22.39 8.65
N SER A 212 7.23 -23.19 8.52
CA SER A 212 7.87 -23.86 9.66
C SER A 212 8.48 -22.87 10.65
N PHE A 213 9.14 -21.82 10.17
CA PHE A 213 9.69 -20.77 11.01
C PHE A 213 8.59 -20.09 11.83
N VAL A 214 7.50 -19.66 11.19
CA VAL A 214 6.37 -19.03 11.87
C VAL A 214 5.78 -19.99 12.90
N ALA A 215 5.55 -21.25 12.55
CA ALA A 215 5.01 -22.26 13.46
C ALA A 215 5.89 -22.46 14.71
N GLN A 216 7.20 -22.58 14.53
CA GLN A 216 8.15 -22.86 15.61
C GLN A 216 8.41 -21.64 16.50
N ASN A 217 8.27 -20.44 15.96
CA ASN A 217 8.57 -19.20 16.67
C ASN A 217 7.32 -18.52 17.24
N THR A 218 6.10 -18.98 16.92
CA THR A 218 4.85 -18.42 17.43
C THR A 218 4.44 -19.09 18.74
N THR A 219 4.25 -18.29 19.78
CA THR A 219 3.73 -18.73 21.08
C THR A 219 2.29 -18.28 21.22
N TYR A 220 1.34 -19.19 21.45
CA TYR A 220 -0.04 -18.82 21.75
C TYR A 220 -0.13 -18.15 23.15
N PRO A 221 -0.37 -16.82 23.26
CA PRO A 221 -0.26 -16.12 24.53
C PRO A 221 -1.29 -16.63 25.55
N ARG A 222 -0.88 -16.71 26.82
CA ARG A 222 -1.69 -17.34 27.88
C ARG A 222 -3.00 -16.61 28.11
N GLU A 223 -3.01 -15.29 27.98
CA GLU A 223 -4.16 -14.40 28.18
C GLU A 223 -5.22 -14.66 27.11
N VAL A 224 -4.79 -14.76 25.85
CA VAL A 224 -5.65 -15.06 24.69
C VAL A 224 -6.23 -16.46 24.85
N ARG A 225 -5.39 -17.43 25.24
CA ARG A 225 -5.79 -18.81 25.52
C ARG A 225 -6.80 -18.94 26.67
N ARG A 226 -6.60 -18.23 27.78
CA ARG A 226 -7.52 -18.26 28.94
C ARG A 226 -8.88 -17.66 28.61
N LYS A 227 -8.93 -16.70 27.69
CA LYS A 227 -10.17 -16.09 27.18
C LYS A 227 -10.85 -16.92 26.08
N GLY A 228 -10.22 -18.02 25.63
CA GLY A 228 -10.75 -18.86 24.55
C GLY A 228 -10.77 -18.17 23.17
N ILE A 229 -9.98 -17.10 22.99
CA ILE A 229 -9.96 -16.34 21.74
C ILE A 229 -9.12 -17.13 20.72
N VAL A 230 -9.73 -17.49 19.59
CA VAL A 230 -9.06 -18.21 18.50
C VAL A 230 -9.27 -17.48 17.18
N GLY A 231 -8.29 -17.53 16.28
CA GLY A 231 -8.41 -16.88 14.98
C GLY A 231 -7.07 -16.50 14.35
N ASN A 232 -7.14 -15.77 13.25
CA ASN A 232 -5.97 -15.30 12.51
C ASN A 232 -5.65 -13.84 12.86
N VAL A 233 -4.36 -13.56 13.03
CA VAL A 233 -3.81 -12.21 12.87
C VAL A 233 -3.20 -12.11 11.49
N LEU A 234 -3.61 -11.12 10.70
CA LEU A 234 -3.01 -10.84 9.38
C LEU A 234 -1.92 -9.79 9.54
N VAL A 235 -0.68 -10.18 9.23
CA VAL A 235 0.48 -9.29 9.35
C VAL A 235 1.00 -8.92 7.98
N SER A 236 0.99 -7.63 7.66
CA SER A 236 1.61 -7.07 6.46
C SER A 236 3.09 -6.79 6.74
N TYR A 237 3.97 -7.13 5.79
CA TYR A 237 5.40 -6.84 5.88
C TYR A 237 5.99 -6.60 4.49
N THR A 238 7.04 -5.79 4.42
CA THR A 238 7.78 -5.49 3.19
C THR A 238 9.12 -6.20 3.20
N VAL A 239 9.41 -6.98 2.16
CA VAL A 239 10.76 -7.46 1.87
C VAL A 239 11.46 -6.38 1.05
N GLY A 240 12.50 -5.76 1.61
CA GLY A 240 13.24 -4.68 0.97
C GLY A 240 14.06 -5.12 -0.23
N GLU A 241 14.66 -4.15 -0.93
CA GLU A 241 15.57 -4.37 -2.07
C GLU A 241 16.81 -5.17 -1.69
N ASP A 242 17.22 -5.10 -0.43
CA ASP A 242 18.29 -5.91 0.13
C ASP A 242 17.78 -7.27 0.65
N GLY A 243 16.47 -7.53 0.68
CA GLY A 243 15.87 -8.76 1.21
C GLY A 243 15.57 -8.72 2.71
N ARG A 244 15.87 -7.64 3.44
CA ARG A 244 15.49 -7.51 4.85
C ARG A 244 13.99 -7.29 4.97
N VAL A 245 13.41 -7.82 6.04
CA VAL A 245 12.00 -7.58 6.38
C VAL A 245 11.88 -6.25 7.14
N GLY A 246 10.92 -5.42 6.73
CA GLY A 246 10.60 -4.14 7.35
C GLY A 246 9.13 -3.76 7.14
N GLN A 247 8.72 -2.59 7.62
CA GLN A 247 7.33 -2.09 7.55
C GLN A 247 6.30 -3.12 8.05
N VAL A 248 6.64 -3.84 9.13
CA VAL A 248 5.81 -4.90 9.71
C VAL A 248 4.66 -4.27 10.49
N ARG A 249 3.41 -4.61 10.13
CA ARG A 249 2.21 -4.04 10.73
C ARG A 249 1.04 -5.01 10.74
N ILE A 250 0.09 -4.78 11.65
CA ILE A 250 -1.17 -5.51 11.68
C ILE A 250 -2.08 -5.00 10.57
N ALA A 251 -2.43 -5.86 9.63
CA ALA A 251 -3.46 -5.61 8.64
C ALA A 251 -4.85 -5.92 9.22
N GLN A 252 -4.95 -6.99 10.01
CA GLN A 252 -6.15 -7.35 10.77
C GLN A 252 -5.72 -8.01 12.09
N GLY A 253 -6.16 -7.43 13.20
CA GLY A 253 -5.85 -7.92 14.54
C GLY A 253 -6.83 -8.99 15.03
N LEU A 254 -6.46 -9.68 16.10
CA LEU A 254 -7.31 -10.62 16.83
C LEU A 254 -7.48 -10.19 18.29
N ALA A 255 -6.36 -9.90 18.96
CA ALA A 255 -6.31 -9.47 20.35
C ALA A 255 -4.95 -8.82 20.60
N ALA A 256 -4.87 -7.81 21.46
CA ALA A 256 -3.65 -7.03 21.66
C ALA A 256 -2.40 -7.87 21.99
N GLU A 257 -2.55 -8.97 22.73
CA GLU A 257 -1.47 -9.91 23.02
C GLU A 257 -1.10 -10.79 21.81
N ALA A 258 -2.08 -11.26 21.04
CA ALA A 258 -1.86 -12.04 19.82
C ALA A 258 -1.20 -11.19 18.72
N ASP A 259 -1.64 -9.94 18.57
CA ASP A 259 -1.12 -8.98 17.62
C ASP A 259 0.35 -8.66 17.91
N ARG A 260 0.69 -8.41 19.18
CA ARG A 260 2.09 -8.20 19.62
C ARG A 260 2.97 -9.40 19.30
N GLU A 261 2.48 -10.62 19.53
CA GLU A 261 3.21 -11.83 19.21
C GLU A 261 3.41 -12.01 17.70
N ALA A 262 2.35 -11.79 16.92
CA ALA A 262 2.41 -11.88 15.46
C ALA A 262 3.42 -10.87 14.87
N LEU A 263 3.41 -9.62 15.34
CA LEU A 263 4.41 -8.61 14.97
C LEU A 263 5.83 -9.07 15.32
N ARG A 264 6.04 -9.60 16.53
CA ARG A 264 7.37 -10.09 16.97
C ARG A 264 7.89 -11.18 16.06
N VAL A 265 7.06 -12.16 15.69
CA VAL A 265 7.44 -13.29 14.84
C VAL A 265 7.80 -12.81 13.43
N VAL A 266 6.98 -11.94 12.83
CA VAL A 266 7.24 -11.44 11.46
C VAL A 266 8.42 -10.49 11.41
N ALA A 267 8.60 -9.64 12.43
CA ALA A 267 9.78 -8.78 12.53
C ALA A 267 11.08 -9.57 12.73
N ALA A 268 11.01 -10.80 13.23
CA ALA A 268 12.15 -11.70 13.41
C ALA A 268 12.47 -12.55 12.17
N LEU A 269 11.73 -12.39 11.06
CA LEU A 269 11.99 -13.16 9.84
C LEU A 269 13.42 -12.89 9.33
N PRO A 270 14.17 -13.94 8.94
CA PRO A 270 15.48 -13.77 8.32
C PRO A 270 15.40 -13.04 6.98
N ARG A 271 16.57 -12.61 6.51
CA ARG A 271 16.74 -11.99 5.19
C ARG A 271 16.34 -12.96 4.08
N PHE A 272 15.52 -12.48 3.15
CA PHE A 272 15.07 -13.18 1.95
C PHE A 272 16.11 -13.05 0.82
N GLU A 273 16.05 -13.96 -0.16
CA GLU A 273 16.50 -13.62 -1.50
C GLU A 273 15.60 -12.49 -2.02
N PRO A 274 16.14 -11.31 -2.39
CA PRO A 274 15.33 -10.16 -2.75
C PRO A 274 14.53 -10.43 -4.03
N GLY A 275 13.32 -9.87 -4.08
CA GLY A 275 12.50 -9.82 -5.28
C GLY A 275 13.09 -8.86 -6.30
N ARG A 276 12.78 -9.08 -7.57
CA ARG A 276 13.29 -8.29 -8.70
C ARG A 276 12.20 -7.99 -9.70
N GLU A 277 12.28 -6.80 -10.29
CA GLU A 277 11.54 -6.40 -11.48
C GLU A 277 12.54 -5.79 -12.47
N TYR A 278 12.53 -6.26 -13.71
CA TYR A 278 13.51 -5.87 -14.73
C TYR A 278 14.97 -5.89 -14.26
N ASN A 279 15.38 -6.96 -13.56
CA ASN A 279 16.68 -7.11 -12.89
C ASN A 279 16.99 -6.14 -11.74
N LEU A 280 16.11 -5.17 -11.47
CA LEU A 280 16.22 -4.26 -10.34
C LEU A 280 15.68 -4.93 -9.07
N PRO A 281 16.47 -5.05 -8.00
CA PRO A 281 15.94 -5.38 -6.69
C PRO A 281 14.79 -4.42 -6.35
N THR A 282 13.64 -4.96 -6.00
CA THR A 282 12.42 -4.18 -5.81
C THR A 282 11.78 -4.61 -4.50
N ALA A 283 11.51 -3.64 -3.63
CA ALA A 283 10.81 -3.89 -2.38
C ALA A 283 9.38 -4.36 -2.67
N MET A 284 8.94 -5.44 -2.03
CA MET A 284 7.62 -6.04 -2.25
C MET A 284 6.93 -6.30 -0.92
N THR A 285 5.67 -5.91 -0.80
CA THR A 285 4.85 -6.11 0.41
C THR A 285 3.99 -7.37 0.29
N PHE A 286 3.98 -8.16 1.35
CA PHE A 286 3.22 -9.40 1.50
C PHE A 286 2.36 -9.34 2.75
N THR A 287 1.45 -10.28 2.89
CA THR A 287 0.74 -10.50 4.15
C THR A 287 0.69 -11.98 4.45
N ILE A 288 0.96 -12.29 5.71
CA ILE A 288 0.97 -13.65 6.23
C ILE A 288 -0.09 -13.77 7.33
N PRO A 289 -0.97 -14.79 7.26
CA PRO A 289 -1.86 -15.13 8.36
C PRO A 289 -1.10 -15.90 9.45
N ILE A 290 -1.25 -15.50 10.71
CA ILE A 290 -0.75 -16.24 11.87
C ILE A 290 -1.95 -16.67 12.71
N TYR A 291 -2.20 -17.98 12.77
CA TYR A 291 -3.31 -18.55 13.50
C TYR A 291 -2.96 -18.73 14.99
N PHE A 292 -3.85 -18.30 15.88
CA PHE A 292 -3.81 -18.54 17.31
C PHE A 292 -4.96 -19.47 17.70
N GLY A 293 -4.63 -20.67 18.17
CA GLY A 293 -5.63 -21.64 18.62
C GLY A 293 -5.00 -22.96 19.08
N PRO A 294 -5.80 -23.88 19.64
CA PRO A 294 -5.35 -25.23 19.96
C PRO A 294 -5.02 -26.00 18.67
N GLY A 295 -3.80 -26.52 18.54
CA GLY A 295 -3.36 -27.23 17.33
C GLY A 295 -3.15 -26.30 16.13
N PHE A 296 -2.03 -25.57 16.13
CA PHE A 296 -1.65 -24.62 15.08
C PHE A 296 -1.61 -25.25 13.68
N SER A 297 -2.28 -24.63 12.69
CA SER A 297 -2.26 -25.01 11.27
C SER A 297 -2.37 -23.77 10.38
N LEU A 298 -1.46 -23.63 9.42
CA LEU A 298 -1.33 -22.47 8.51
C LEU A 298 -2.25 -22.55 7.27
N ALA A 299 -3.08 -23.59 7.15
CA ALA A 299 -3.76 -23.92 5.89
C ALA A 299 -4.97 -23.02 5.52
N SER A 300 -5.34 -22.06 6.37
CA SER A 300 -6.64 -21.37 6.23
C SER A 300 -6.48 -19.88 5.89
N GLY A 301 -6.45 -19.57 4.59
CA GLY A 301 -6.84 -18.23 4.11
C GLY A 301 -5.76 -17.36 3.46
N LEU A 302 -4.91 -17.92 2.60
CA LEU A 302 -4.04 -17.12 1.74
C LEU A 302 -4.86 -16.34 0.70
N LYS A 303 -5.11 -15.05 0.97
CA LYS A 303 -5.24 -14.06 -0.10
C LYS A 303 -4.39 -12.84 0.25
N PRO A 304 -3.30 -12.58 -0.48
CA PRO A 304 -2.49 -11.40 -0.23
C PRO A 304 -3.32 -10.14 -0.48
N PRO A 305 -3.29 -9.14 0.41
CA PRO A 305 -3.80 -7.81 0.10
C PRO A 305 -2.95 -7.23 -1.02
N GLN A 306 -3.60 -6.44 -1.86
CA GLN A 306 -2.94 -5.80 -2.97
C GLN A 306 -1.88 -4.84 -2.43
N THR A 307 -0.64 -5.07 -2.85
CA THR A 307 0.43 -4.09 -2.76
C THR A 307 -0.13 -2.77 -3.32
N PRO A 308 0.08 -1.60 -2.67
CA PRO A 308 -0.01 -0.35 -3.41
C PRO A 308 0.83 -0.55 -4.67
N PRO A 309 0.45 -0.03 -5.85
CA PRO A 309 1.16 -0.31 -7.08
C PRO A 309 2.62 0.15 -6.94
N SER A 310 3.48 -0.78 -6.52
CA SER A 310 4.86 -0.86 -6.94
C SER A 310 4.84 -0.86 -8.46
N GLU A 311 5.93 -0.46 -9.09
CA GLU A 311 6.09 -0.40 -10.55
C GLU A 311 5.79 -1.71 -11.31
N ALA A 312 5.28 -2.76 -10.64
CA ALA A 312 4.50 -3.87 -11.16
C ALA A 312 3.34 -3.36 -12.05
N ARG A 313 3.75 -2.97 -13.26
CA ARG A 313 2.95 -2.82 -14.45
C ARG A 313 1.94 -3.95 -14.47
N ALA A 314 0.66 -3.61 -14.65
CA ALA A 314 -0.43 -4.56 -14.72
C ALA A 314 0.01 -5.76 -15.56
N ALA A 315 0.22 -6.90 -14.91
CA ALA A 315 0.49 -8.14 -15.61
C ALA A 315 -0.67 -8.35 -16.57
N ALA A 316 -0.37 -8.49 -17.86
CA ALA A 316 -1.37 -8.91 -18.84
C ALA A 316 -2.03 -10.21 -18.32
N PRO A 317 -3.33 -10.42 -18.57
CA PRO A 317 -4.00 -11.64 -18.11
C PRO A 317 -3.26 -12.85 -18.68
N GLU A 318 -2.98 -13.82 -17.80
CA GLU A 318 -2.43 -15.12 -18.19
C GLU A 318 -3.28 -15.67 -19.34
N ALA A 319 -2.63 -15.89 -20.49
CA ALA A 319 -3.24 -16.59 -21.60
C ALA A 319 -3.59 -18.00 -21.11
N THR A 320 -4.88 -18.28 -21.02
CA THR A 320 -5.40 -19.62 -20.84
C THR A 320 -5.35 -20.29 -22.20
N ASP A 321 -4.48 -21.29 -22.35
CA ASP A 321 -4.58 -22.31 -23.40
C ASP A 321 -5.77 -23.24 -23.12
#